data_AF-A0A7Z7ND01-F1
#
_entry.id   AF-A0A7Z7ND01-F1
#
_cell.length_a   1.000
_cell.length_b   1.000
_cell.length_c   1.000
_cell.angle_alpha   90.00
_cell.angle_beta   90.00
_cell.angle_gamma   90.00
#
_symmetry.space_group_name_H-M   'P 1'
#
loop_
_entity.id
_entity.type
_entity.pdbx_description
1 polymer ?
#
loop_
_entity_poly.entity_id
_entity_poly.type
_entity_poly.pdbx_seq_one_letter_code
_entity_poly.pdbx_strand_id
1 'polypeptide(L)' 'MDTGSVRGSGSRMDVMMRQEEDPRWACTHAMAVQDSVIIQARVCLLNKDSTAAVNNLLDQVIARIPQ' A
#
# COMPACT_ATOMS: atom_id res chain seq x y z
N MET A 1 -10.63 -14.23 1.25
CA MET A 1 -10.20 -12.85 1.02
C MET A 1 -10.03 -12.66 -0.48
N ASP A 2 -10.67 -11.67 -1.11
CA ASP A 2 -10.48 -11.37 -2.54
C ASP A 2 -9.22 -10.51 -2.70
N THR A 3 -8.11 -11.16 -3.07
CA THR A 3 -6.80 -10.53 -3.24
C THR A 3 -6.58 -10.20 -4.71
N GLY A 4 -6.35 -8.93 -5.02
CA GLY A 4 -5.96 -8.47 -6.34
C GLY A 4 -4.54 -8.90 -6.72
N SER A 5 -4.17 -8.65 -7.97
CA SER A 5 -2.81 -8.89 -8.44
C SER A 5 -1.80 -8.02 -7.69
N VAL A 6 -0.65 -8.60 -7.36
CA VAL A 6 0.51 -7.83 -6.89
C VAL A 6 0.98 -6.94 -8.03
N ARG A 7 1.11 -5.64 -7.75
CA ARG A 7 1.67 -4.65 -8.68
C ARG A 7 3.06 -4.29 -8.18
N GLY A 8 4.03 -4.25 -9.10
CA GLY A 8 5.41 -3.93 -8.79
C GLY A 8 5.98 -2.93 -9.78
N SER A 9 6.76 -1.96 -9.29
CA SER A 9 7.46 -0.98 -10.12
C SER A 9 8.72 -0.51 -9.39
N GLY A 10 9.89 -0.81 -9.95
CA GLY A 10 11.18 -0.45 -9.35
C GLY A 10 11.36 -1.06 -7.96
N SER A 11 11.66 -0.23 -6.96
CA SER A 11 11.81 -0.65 -5.56
C SER A 11 10.49 -0.75 -4.79
N ARG A 12 9.34 -0.67 -5.47
CA ARG A 12 8.01 -0.65 -4.86
C ARG A 12 7.14 -1.81 -5.30
N MET A 13 6.27 -2.24 -4.38
CA MET A 13 5.18 -3.15 -4.67
C MET A 13 3.93 -2.82 -3.85
N ASP A 14 2.76 -3.13 -4.39
CA ASP A 14 1.49 -3.05 -3.67
C ASP A 14 0.54 -4.20 -4.03
N VAL A 15 -0.38 -4.48 -3.12
CA VAL A 15 -1.46 -5.44 -3.31
C VAL A 15 -2.73 -4.94 -2.64
N MET A 16 -3.80 -4.84 -3.44
CA MET A 16 -5.13 -4.50 -2.94
C MET A 16 -5.87 -5.78 -2.57
N MET A 17 -6.56 -5.75 -1.44
CA MET A 17 -7.38 -6.84 -0.95
C MET A 17 -8.73 -6.28 -0.50
N ARG A 18 -9.82 -6.98 -0.82
CA ARG A 18 -11.16 -6.66 -0.31
C ARG A 18 -11.52 -7.61 0.84
N GLN A 19 -12.23 -7.09 1.83
CA GLN A 19 -12.81 -7.93 2.87
C GLN A 19 -13.95 -8.77 2.28
N GLU A 20 -14.09 -10.01 2.76
CA GLU A 20 -15.16 -10.90 2.29
C GLU A 20 -16.52 -10.53 2.89
N GLU A 21 -16.50 -10.07 4.14
CA GLU A 21 -17.70 -9.73 4.90
C GLU A 21 -18.35 -8.43 4.40
N ASP A 22 -17.54 -7.45 3.99
CA ASP A 22 -18.01 -6.21 3.38
C ASP A 22 -17.08 -5.78 2.24
N PRO A 23 -17.48 -5.99 0.96
CA PRO A 23 -16.63 -5.66 -0.19
C PRO A 23 -16.38 -4.17 -0.38
N ARG A 24 -17.10 -3.31 0.37
CA ARG A 24 -16.85 -1.86 0.41
C ARG A 24 -15.58 -1.53 1.19
N TRP A 25 -15.12 -2.44 2.05
CA TRP A 25 -13.84 -2.32 2.73
C TRP A 25 -12.73 -2.88 1.85
N ALA A 26 -11.88 -1.98 1.34
CA ALA A 26 -10.66 -2.33 0.62
C ALA A 26 -9.44 -1.92 1.44
N CYS A 27 -8.48 -2.83 1.56
CA CYS A 27 -7.17 -2.58 2.13
C CYS A 27 -6.10 -2.71 1.05
N THR A 28 -5.23 -1.72 0.89
CA THR A 28 -4.02 -1.89 0.09
C THR A 28 -2.81 -1.96 1.01
N HIS A 29 -1.98 -2.96 0.79
CA HIS A 29 -0.65 -3.07 1.38
C HIS A 29 0.37 -2.59 0.36
N ALA A 30 1.28 -1.72 0.75
CA ALA A 30 2.38 -1.30 -0.09
C ALA A 30 3.70 -1.43 0.66
N MET A 31 4.74 -1.74 -0.09
CA MET A 31 6.11 -1.82 0.39
C MET A 31 7.04 -1.07 -0.56
N ALA A 32 8.05 -0.44 0.00
CA ALA A 32 9.14 0.19 -0.73
C ALA A 32 10.48 -0.10 -0.07
N VAL A 33 11.54 -0.03 -0.85
CA VAL A 33 12.92 -0.02 -0.36
C VAL A 33 13.54 1.33 -0.68
N GLN A 34 14.15 1.94 0.35
CA GLN A 34 14.98 3.15 0.26
C GLN A 34 16.27 2.87 1.03
N ASP A 35 17.39 2.81 0.33
CA ASP A 35 18.72 2.46 0.86
C ASP A 35 18.70 1.12 1.63
N SER A 36 18.93 1.15 2.95
CA SER A 36 18.90 -0.01 3.84
C SER A 36 17.58 -0.18 4.59
N VAL A 37 16.57 0.63 4.26
CA VAL A 37 15.28 0.68 4.96
C VAL A 37 14.17 0.08 4.09
N ILE A 38 13.45 -0.88 4.65
CA ILE A 38 12.20 -1.39 4.09
C ILE A 38 11.04 -0.65 4.74
N ILE A 39 10.22 0.02 3.94
CA ILE A 39 9.00 0.69 4.37
C ILE A 39 7.82 -0.20 4.03
N GLN A 40 6.92 -0.39 4.99
CA GLN A 40 5.65 -1.08 4.77
C GLN A 40 4.50 -0.21 5.27
N ALA A 41 3.42 -0.14 4.50
CA ALA A 41 2.21 0.56 4.89
C ALA A 41 0.98 -0.25 4.50
N ARG A 42 -0.08 -0.12 5.31
CA ARG A 42 -1.41 -0.65 5.02
C ARG A 42 -2.42 0.45 5.24
N VAL A 43 -3.28 0.68 4.26
CA VAL A 43 -4.42 1.58 4.39
C VAL A 43 -5.68 0.82 4.04
N CYS A 44 -6.68 0.89 4.94
CA CYS A 44 -8.02 0.32 4.74
C CYS A 44 -9.04 1.45 4.73
N LEU A 45 -9.84 1.54 3.68
CA LEU A 45 -10.87 2.57 3.54
C LEU A 45 -12.20 1.97 3.10
N LEU A 46 -13.28 2.58 3.56
CA LEU A 46 -14.64 2.27 3.12
C LEU A 46 -14.97 3.08 1.85
N ASN A 47 -15.36 2.40 0.77
CA ASN A 47 -15.79 3.00 -0.51
C ASN A 47 -14.79 4.02 -1.11
N LYS A 48 -13.49 3.87 -0.85
CA LYS A 48 -12.44 4.77 -1.37
C LYS A 48 -11.26 3.99 -1.92
N ASP A 49 -10.49 4.66 -2.77
CA ASP A 49 -9.24 4.15 -3.31
C ASP A 49 -8.17 4.08 -2.22
N SER A 50 -7.95 2.87 -1.69
CA SER A 50 -6.90 2.60 -0.71
C SER A 50 -5.51 2.52 -1.34
N THR A 51 -5.40 2.30 -2.66
CA THR A 51 -4.13 2.20 -3.38
C THR A 51 -3.45 3.56 -3.51
N ALA A 52 -4.20 4.59 -3.90
CA ALA A 52 -3.69 5.96 -3.92
C ALA A 52 -3.30 6.44 -2.51
N ALA A 53 -4.14 6.13 -1.52
CA ALA A 53 -3.90 6.54 -0.13
C ALA A 53 -2.66 5.88 0.48
N VAL A 54 -2.45 4.57 0.27
CA VAL A 54 -1.26 3.88 0.81
C VAL A 54 0.02 4.35 0.13
N ASN A 55 0.00 4.60 -1.18
CA ASN A 55 1.18 5.08 -1.90
C ASN A 55 1.56 6.50 -1.46
N ASN A 56 0.58 7.38 -1.25
CA ASN A 56 0.83 8.71 -0.70
C ASN A 56 1.42 8.64 0.72
N LEU A 57 0.90 7.76 1.58
CA LEU A 57 1.47 7.52 2.91
C LEU A 57 2.92 7.00 2.80
N LEU A 58 3.17 6.07 1.89
CA LEU A 58 4.50 5.51 1.64
C LEU A 58 5.49 6.60 1.22
N ASP A 59 5.09 7.50 0.31
CA ASP A 59 5.87 8.66 -0.13
C ASP A 59 6.23 9.58 1.05
N GLN A 60 5.26 9.86 1.92
CA GLN A 60 5.48 10.69 3.11
C GLN A 60 6.47 10.05 4.11
N VAL A 61 6.50 8.72 4.21
CA VAL A 61 7.49 8.01 5.04
C VAL A 61 8.86 8.04 4.38
N ILE A 62 8.94 7.74 3.07
CA ILE A 62 10.20 7.77 2.32
C ILE A 62 10.86 9.14 2.39
N ALA A 63 10.08 10.22 2.27
CA ALA A 63 10.57 11.60 2.38
C ALA A 63 11.21 11.93 3.75
N ARG A 64 11.04 11.09 4.76
CA ARG A 64 11.65 11.24 6.10
C ARG A 64 12.90 10.39 6.29
N ILE A 65 13.27 9.57 5.32
CA ILE A 65 14.47 8.73 5.38
C ILE A 65 15.67 9.58 4.91
N PRO A 66 16.70 9.74 5.75
CA PRO A 66 17.94 10.41 5.35
C PRO A 66 18.55 9.74 4.12
N GLN A 67 19.03 10.57 3.17
CA GLN A 67 19.74 10.13 1.96
C GLN A 67 21.22 9.83 2.27
#